data_AF-A0A444USU9-F1
#
_entry.id   AF-A0A444USU9-F1
#
_cell.length_a   1.000
_cell.length_b   1.000
_cell.length_c   1.000
_cell.angle_alpha   90.00
_cell.angle_beta   90.00
_cell.angle_gamma   90.00
#
_symmetry.space_group_name_H-M   'P 1'
#
loop_
_entity.id
_entity.type
_entity.pdbx_description
1 polymer ?
#
loop_
_entity_poly.entity_id
_entity_poly.type
_entity_poly.pdbx_seq_one_letter_code
_entity_poly.pdbx_strand_id
1 'polypeptide(L)'
;MGQALCKRTLDIVERLSETCGDRLLFYLSKADEAGRETDRQRVMMQIVQELCRRPGLNKCGFEMPTIYIPNPQKPSRCVNQIDGVCKTIEKTISQAVQKTLNQLEKDCDLICRTISDQITLDRYCWLLP
;
A
#
# COMPACT_ATOMS: atom_id res chain seq x y z
N MET A 1 -16.68 -2.72 -28.32
CA MET A 1 -15.50 -2.55 -27.45
C MET A 1 -15.85 -3.08 -26.08
N GLY A 2 -15.10 -4.05 -25.54
CA GLY A 2 -15.37 -4.63 -24.22
C GLY A 2 -15.01 -3.66 -23.09
N GLN A 3 -15.77 -3.67 -21.99
CA GLN A 3 -15.44 -2.89 -20.80
C GLN A 3 -14.16 -3.44 -20.15
N ALA A 4 -13.23 -2.55 -19.77
CA ALA A 4 -12.01 -2.92 -19.06
C ALA A 4 -12.29 -3.42 -17.62
N LEU A 5 -13.32 -2.88 -16.97
CA LEU A 5 -13.74 -3.22 -15.62
C LEU A 5 -15.24 -3.56 -15.60
N CYS A 6 -15.65 -4.51 -14.77
CA CYS A 6 -17.04 -4.87 -14.59
C CYS A 6 -17.57 -4.39 -13.23
N LYS A 7 -18.90 -4.18 -13.14
CA LYS A 7 -19.58 -3.67 -11.94
C LYS A 7 -19.22 -4.48 -10.68
N ARG A 8 -19.24 -5.81 -10.77
CA ARG A 8 -18.95 -6.71 -9.64
C ARG A 8 -17.56 -6.48 -9.06
N THR A 9 -16.53 -6.34 -9.92
CA THR A 9 -15.15 -6.09 -9.46
C THR A 9 -15.09 -4.75 -8.74
N LEU A 10 -15.66 -3.71 -9.33
CA LEU A 10 -15.65 -2.38 -8.73
C LEU A 10 -16.40 -2.32 -7.39
N ASP A 11 -17.51 -3.03 -7.23
CA ASP A 11 -18.26 -3.11 -5.95
C ASP A 11 -17.41 -3.73 -4.83
N ILE A 12 -16.61 -4.75 -5.16
CA ILE A 12 -15.70 -5.39 -4.20
C ILE A 12 -14.57 -4.43 -3.82
N VAL A 13 -13.95 -3.80 -4.81
CA VAL A 13 -12.82 -2.89 -4.58
C VAL A 13 -13.27 -1.66 -3.79
N GLU A 14 -14.46 -1.13 -4.04
CA GLU A 14 -15.04 -0.02 -3.27
C GLU A 14 -15.26 -0.41 -1.79
N ARG A 15 -15.83 -1.59 -1.52
CA ARG A 15 -15.94 -2.09 -0.14
C ARG A 15 -14.59 -2.31 0.54
N LEU A 16 -13.59 -2.81 -0.19
CA LEU A 16 -12.24 -2.95 0.35
C LEU A 16 -11.65 -1.59 0.72
N SER A 17 -11.86 -0.57 -0.13
CA SER A 17 -11.34 0.78 0.09
C SER A 17 -11.83 1.43 1.40
N GLU A 18 -13.01 1.05 1.90
CA GLU A 18 -13.54 1.53 3.19
C GLU A 18 -12.66 1.11 4.38
N THR A 19 -11.93 0.00 4.26
CA THR A 19 -11.10 -0.56 5.35
C THR A 19 -9.60 -0.38 5.15
N CYS A 20 -9.14 -0.33 3.90
CA CYS A 20 -7.71 -0.31 3.58
C CYS A 20 -7.39 0.51 2.31
N GLY A 21 -8.17 1.56 2.02
CA GLY A 21 -7.99 2.37 0.80
C GLY A 21 -6.60 2.98 0.65
N ASP A 22 -5.94 3.34 1.76
CA ASP A 22 -4.57 3.84 1.80
C ASP A 22 -3.51 2.78 1.44
N ARG A 23 -3.87 1.50 1.56
CA ARG A 23 -3.03 0.33 1.27
C ARG A 23 -3.43 -0.35 -0.06
N LEU A 24 -4.43 0.17 -0.75
CA LEU A 24 -4.91 -0.37 -2.01
C LEU A 24 -4.06 0.19 -3.16
N LEU A 25 -3.47 -0.70 -3.95
CA LEU A 25 -2.63 -0.35 -5.10
C LEU A 25 -3.15 -1.07 -6.35
N PHE A 26 -3.16 -0.37 -7.49
CA PHE A 26 -3.61 -0.92 -8.75
C PHE A 26 -2.43 -1.12 -9.71
N TYR A 27 -2.46 -2.22 -10.46
CA TYR A 27 -1.39 -2.59 -11.39
C TYR A 27 -1.96 -2.97 -12.76
N LEU A 28 -1.36 -2.49 -13.84
CA LEU A 28 -1.68 -2.96 -15.18
C LEU A 28 -0.84 -4.21 -15.48
N SER A 29 -1.42 -5.38 -15.21
CA SER A 29 -0.80 -6.66 -15.53
C SER A 29 -0.82 -6.98 -17.03
N LYS A 30 0.11 -7.82 -17.49
CA LYS A 30 0.26 -8.22 -18.91
C LYS A 30 0.41 -7.03 -19.86
N ALA A 31 1.09 -5.97 -19.40
CA ALA A 31 1.26 -4.76 -20.18
C ALA A 31 2.03 -4.99 -21.50
N ASP A 32 2.80 -6.09 -21.60
CA ASP A 32 3.47 -6.57 -22.80
C ASP A 32 2.51 -7.10 -23.89
N GLU A 33 1.29 -7.49 -23.52
CA GLU A 33 0.25 -7.94 -24.45
C GLU A 33 -0.65 -6.79 -24.92
N ALA A 34 -0.63 -5.66 -24.21
CA ALA A 34 -1.54 -4.54 -24.42
C ALA A 34 -1.14 -3.64 -25.62
N GLY A 35 -0.83 -4.25 -26.77
CA GLY A 35 -0.65 -3.57 -28.05
C GLY A 35 0.41 -2.47 -28.05
N ARG A 36 0.14 -1.37 -28.76
CA ARG A 36 1.02 -0.20 -28.82
C ARG A 36 0.86 0.65 -27.56
N GLU A 37 1.81 1.55 -27.32
CA GLU A 37 1.75 2.47 -26.18
C GLU A 37 0.45 3.30 -26.14
N THR A 38 -0.02 3.73 -27.30
CA THR A 38 -1.29 4.45 -27.44
C THR A 38 -2.48 3.61 -27.00
N ASP A 39 -2.46 2.29 -27.25
CA ASP A 39 -3.54 1.39 -26.85
C ASP A 39 -3.52 1.19 -25.33
N ARG A 40 -2.32 1.02 -24.75
CA ARG A 40 -2.13 0.98 -23.28
C ARG A 40 -2.66 2.25 -22.61
N GLN A 41 -2.30 3.43 -23.14
CA GLN A 41 -2.75 4.70 -22.58
C GLN A 41 -4.27 4.84 -22.62
N ARG A 42 -4.93 4.38 -23.70
CA ARG A 42 -6.40 4.35 -23.79
C ARG A 42 -7.02 3.40 -22.77
N VAL A 43 -6.45 2.21 -22.58
CA VAL A 43 -6.92 1.25 -21.57
C VAL A 43 -6.75 1.82 -20.16
N MET A 44 -5.58 2.39 -19.85
CA MET A 44 -5.34 3.04 -18.56
C MET A 44 -6.32 4.19 -18.32
N MET A 45 -6.56 5.04 -19.33
CA MET A 45 -7.53 6.13 -19.25
C MET A 45 -8.94 5.60 -18.94
N GLN A 46 -9.38 4.55 -19.63
CA GLN A 46 -10.70 3.94 -19.37
C GLN A 46 -10.79 3.38 -17.94
N ILE A 47 -9.76 2.69 -17.47
CA ILE A 47 -9.68 2.16 -16.10
C ILE A 47 -9.78 3.30 -15.08
N VAL A 48 -8.97 4.35 -15.23
CA VAL A 48 -8.97 5.51 -14.33
C VAL A 48 -10.33 6.20 -14.33
N GLN A 49 -10.95 6.39 -15.50
CA GLN A 49 -12.27 7.01 -15.59
C GLN A 49 -13.34 6.20 -14.86
N GLU A 50 -13.37 4.87 -15.01
CA GLU A 50 -14.33 4.01 -14.31
C GLU A 50 -14.09 4.02 -12.79
N LEU A 51 -12.83 4.05 -12.34
CA LEU A 51 -12.49 4.13 -10.92
C LEU A 51 -12.89 5.49 -10.31
N CYS A 52 -12.58 6.60 -10.99
CA CYS A 52 -12.92 7.95 -10.52
C CYS A 52 -14.43 8.24 -10.48
N ARG A 53 -15.24 7.48 -11.24
CA ARG A 53 -16.72 7.56 -11.13
C ARG A 53 -17.25 7.08 -9.78
N ARG A 54 -16.43 6.39 -8.97
CA ARG A 54 -16.80 5.90 -7.64
C ARG A 54 -16.15 6.77 -6.56
N PRO A 55 -16.95 7.50 -5.75
CA PRO A 55 -16.43 8.39 -4.72
C PRO A 55 -15.50 7.71 -3.71
N GLY A 56 -15.73 6.43 -3.39
CA GLY A 56 -14.87 5.65 -2.50
C GLY A 56 -13.47 5.40 -3.06
N LEU A 57 -13.36 5.28 -4.38
CA LEU A 57 -12.09 4.95 -5.07
C LEU A 57 -11.34 6.21 -5.52
N ASN A 58 -12.04 7.32 -5.73
CA ASN A 58 -11.47 8.61 -6.15
C ASN A 58 -10.54 9.29 -5.11
N LYS A 59 -10.28 8.64 -3.97
CA LYS A 59 -9.36 9.12 -2.93
C LYS A 59 -7.93 8.60 -3.11
N CYS A 60 -7.72 7.62 -3.99
CA CYS A 60 -6.40 7.06 -4.25
C CYS A 60 -5.67 7.94 -5.26
N GLY A 61 -4.41 8.30 -4.98
CA GLY A 61 -3.51 8.81 -6.02
C GLY A 61 -3.29 7.70 -7.04
N PHE A 62 -3.91 7.82 -8.22
CA PHE A 62 -3.90 6.74 -9.21
C PHE A 62 -2.56 6.68 -9.95
N GLU A 63 -1.57 6.07 -9.31
CA GLU A 63 -0.44 5.49 -10.01
C GLU A 63 -0.79 4.06 -10.41
N MET A 64 -0.62 3.74 -11.69
CA MET A 64 -0.95 2.43 -12.27
C MET A 64 0.30 1.85 -12.96
N PRO A 65 1.28 1.35 -12.20
CA PRO A 65 2.48 0.78 -12.77
C PRO A 65 2.18 -0.42 -13.67
N THR A 66 2.96 -0.52 -14.75
CA THR A 66 2.89 -1.60 -15.73
C THR A 66 3.77 -2.77 -15.30
N ILE A 67 3.18 -3.96 -15.18
CA ILE A 67 3.91 -5.17 -14.78
C ILE A 67 3.62 -6.31 -15.76
N TYR A 68 4.63 -7.14 -15.99
CA TYR A 68 4.49 -8.40 -16.71
C TYR A 68 5.58 -9.39 -16.32
N ILE A 69 5.38 -10.66 -16.65
CA ILE A 69 6.41 -11.69 -16.48
C ILE A 69 7.24 -11.73 -17.77
N PRO A 70 8.55 -11.46 -17.74
CA PRO A 70 9.37 -11.47 -18.94
C PRO A 70 9.34 -12.83 -19.64
N ASN A 71 9.12 -12.82 -20.95
CA ASN A 71 9.23 -14.00 -21.80
C ASN A 71 10.44 -13.83 -22.74
N PRO A 72 11.50 -14.67 -22.62
CA PRO A 72 12.67 -14.60 -23.49
C PRO A 72 12.35 -14.72 -24.98
N GLN A 73 11.27 -15.43 -25.33
CA GLN A 73 10.85 -15.62 -26.72
C GLN A 73 10.10 -14.41 -27.30
N LYS A 74 9.61 -13.52 -26.44
CA LYS A 74 8.78 -12.36 -26.82
C LYS A 74 9.28 -11.10 -26.11
N PRO A 75 10.37 -10.48 -26.62
CA PRO A 75 10.88 -9.24 -26.04
C PRO A 75 9.82 -8.15 -26.14
N SER A 76 9.57 -7.47 -25.02
CA SER A 76 8.62 -6.37 -24.94
C SER A 76 9.35 -5.03 -24.88
N ARG A 77 8.83 -4.03 -25.58
CA ARG A 77 9.28 -2.63 -25.47
C ARG A 77 8.58 -1.89 -24.33
N CYS A 78 7.60 -2.52 -23.67
CA CYS A 78 6.94 -1.95 -22.51
C CYS A 78 7.87 -2.00 -21.30
N VAL A 79 8.01 -0.88 -20.61
CA VAL A 79 8.79 -0.80 -19.37
C VAL A 79 8.11 -1.67 -18.32
N ASN A 80 8.85 -2.66 -17.83
CA ASN A 80 8.40 -3.51 -16.74
C ASN A 80 8.78 -2.85 -15.41
N GLN A 81 7.79 -2.48 -14.59
CA GLN A 81 8.04 -1.84 -13.30
C GLN A 81 8.05 -2.85 -12.14
N ILE A 82 7.98 -4.16 -12.43
CA ILE A 82 7.88 -5.21 -11.40
C ILE A 82 9.01 -5.12 -10.35
N ASP A 83 10.26 -4.87 -10.75
CA ASP A 83 11.39 -4.72 -9.83
C ASP A 83 11.22 -3.51 -8.89
N GLY A 84 10.73 -2.39 -9.43
CA GLY A 84 10.47 -1.18 -8.65
C GLY A 84 9.34 -1.40 -7.64
N VAL A 85 8.29 -2.10 -8.05
CA VAL A 85 7.18 -2.49 -7.18
C VAL A 85 7.67 -3.41 -6.06
N CYS A 86 8.47 -4.44 -6.37
CA CYS A 86 9.06 -5.33 -5.38
C CYS A 86 9.91 -4.58 -4.34
N LYS A 87 10.76 -3.65 -4.79
CA LYS A 87 11.58 -2.81 -3.89
C LYS A 87 10.72 -1.94 -2.97
N THR A 88 9.63 -1.37 -3.49
CA THR A 88 8.71 -0.56 -2.69
C THR A 88 8.00 -1.40 -1.64
N ILE A 89 7.56 -2.61 -1.98
CA ILE A 89 6.95 -3.55 -1.04
C ILE A 89 7.94 -3.93 0.06
N GLU A 90 9.16 -4.31 -0.30
CA GLU A 90 10.22 -4.68 0.64
C GLU A 90 10.58 -3.54 1.59
N LYS A 91 10.72 -2.32 1.04
CA LYS A 91 10.95 -1.11 1.84
C LYS A 91 9.80 -0.85 2.81
N THR A 92 8.56 -1.02 2.37
CA THR A 92 7.37 -0.79 3.20
C THR A 92 7.31 -1.79 4.36
N ILE A 93 7.61 -3.07 4.09
CA ILE A 93 7.71 -4.10 5.13
C ILE A 93 8.81 -3.75 6.14
N SER A 94 10.00 -3.41 5.65
CA SER A 94 11.15 -3.06 6.50
C SER A 94 10.84 -1.87 7.41
N GLN A 95 10.19 -0.84 6.86
CA GLN A 95 9.77 0.34 7.61
C GLN A 95 8.70 0.01 8.66
N ALA A 96 7.75 -0.86 8.34
CA ALA A 96 6.72 -1.30 9.28
C ALA A 96 7.34 -2.06 10.46
N VAL A 97 8.26 -3.00 10.18
CA VAL A 97 9.00 -3.74 11.22
C VAL A 97 9.79 -2.79 12.11
N GLN A 98 10.55 -1.87 11.51
CA GLN A 98 11.33 -0.90 12.28
C GLN A 98 10.44 0.00 13.15
N LYS A 99 9.30 0.46 12.62
CA LYS A 99 8.35 1.29 13.38
C LYS A 99 7.80 0.54 14.59
N THR A 100 7.47 -0.75 14.43
CA THR A 100 6.99 -1.59 15.53
C THR A 100 8.08 -1.79 16.59
N LEU A 101 9.32 -2.09 16.19
CA LEU A 101 10.44 -2.25 17.13
C LEU A 101 10.73 -0.96 17.90
N ASN A 102 10.75 0.18 17.21
CA ASN A 102 10.95 1.49 17.84
C ASN A 102 9.82 1.85 18.82
N GLN A 103 8.58 1.43 18.55
CA GLN A 103 7.48 1.65 19.47
C GLN A 103 7.59 0.74 20.69
N LEU A 104 7.95 -0.53 20.49
CA LEU A 104 8.18 -1.49 21.57
C LEU A 104 9.25 -0.99 22.55
N GLU A 105 10.37 -0.46 22.04
CA GLU A 105 11.43 0.13 22.86
C GLU A 105 10.89 1.27 23.74
N LYS A 106 10.13 2.20 23.15
CA LYS A 106 9.52 3.32 23.90
C LYS A 106 8.53 2.84 24.95
N ASP A 107 7.76 1.81 24.65
CA ASP A 107 6.79 1.23 25.58
C ASP A 107 7.51 0.57 26.77
N CYS A 108 8.62 -0.12 26.52
CA CYS A 108 9.48 -0.66 27.58
C CYS A 108 10.07 0.45 28.47
N ASP A 109 10.60 1.51 27.87
CA ASP A 109 11.12 2.67 28.61
C ASP A 109 10.05 3.32 29.48
N LEU A 110 8.83 3.48 28.94
CA LEU A 110 7.71 4.05 29.67
C LEU A 110 7.35 3.18 30.88
N ILE A 111 7.26 1.86 30.69
CA ILE A 111 6.99 0.91 31.80
C ILE A 111 8.06 1.03 32.89
N CYS A 112 9.34 1.03 32.50
CA CYS A 112 10.44 1.16 33.46
C CYS A 112 10.39 2.47 34.25
N ARG A 113 10.08 3.60 33.58
CA ARG A 113 9.92 4.90 34.23
C ARG A 113 8.74 4.91 35.19
N THR A 114 7.57 4.45 34.75
CA THR A 114 6.37 4.40 35.60
C THR A 114 6.57 3.55 36.85
N ILE A 115 7.24 2.40 36.73
CA ILE A 115 7.57 1.56 37.90
C ILE A 115 8.54 2.29 38.84
N SER A 116 9.58 2.93 38.29
CA SER A 116 10.58 3.64 39.09
C SER A 116 9.99 4.84 39.84
N ASP A 117 9.11 5.60 39.17
CA ASP A 117 8.40 6.74 39.75
C ASP A 117 7.49 6.27 40.90
N GLN A 118 6.76 5.17 40.70
CA GLN A 118 5.89 4.62 41.75
C GLN A 118 6.69 4.13 42.96
N ILE A 119 7.79 3.40 42.76
CA ILE A 119 8.69 2.97 43.85
C ILE A 119 9.24 4.17 44.62
N THR A 120 9.56 5.25 43.91
CA THR A 120 10.08 6.48 44.50
C THR A 120 9.02 7.17 45.35
N LEU A 121 7.79 7.32 44.84
CA LEU A 121 6.65 7.86 45.58
C LEU A 121 6.35 7.04 46.84
N ASP A 122 6.30 5.71 46.71
CA ASP A 122 6.06 4.82 47.85
C ASP A 122 7.14 5.03 48.93
N ARG A 123 8.43 5.10 48.55
CA ARG A 123 9.53 5.38 49.50
C ARG A 123 9.37 6.70 50.24
N TYR A 124 8.94 7.77 49.55
CA TYR A 124 8.69 9.06 50.21
C TYR A 124 7.46 9.03 51.13
N CYS A 125 6.44 8.23 50.81
CA CYS A 125 5.24 8.09 51.61
C CYS A 125 5.52 7.42 52.97
N TRP A 126 6.54 6.54 53.05
CA TRP A 126 7.00 5.93 54.31
C TRP A 126 7.90 6.84 55.18
N LEU A 127 8.27 8.03 54.69
CA LEU A 127 9.17 8.97 55.38
C LEU A 127 8.45 10.19 55.99
N LEU A 128 7.13 10.30 55.83
CA LEU A 128 6.32 11.31 56.50
C LEU A 128 5.78 10.73 57.84
N PRO A 129 6.10 11.35 59.00
CA PRO A 129 5.65 10.92 60.32
C PRO A 129 4.14 11.13 60.56
#